data_AF-A0A924YQ60-F1
#
_entry.id   AF-A0A924YQ60-F1
#
_cell.length_a   1.000
_cell.length_b   1.000
_cell.length_c   1.000
_cell.angle_alpha   90.00
_cell.angle_beta   90.00
_cell.angle_gamma   90.00
#
_symmetry.space_group_name_H-M   'P 1'
#
loop_
_entity.id
_entity.type
_entity.pdbx_description
1 polymer ?
#
loop_
_entity_poly.entity_id
_entity_poly.type
_entity_poly.pdbx_seq_one_letter_code
_entity_poly.pdbx_strand_id
1 'polypeptide(L)' 'CQKHGGFYLGSIGGPAAVLAQSNIKKVDLIDFEDLGMEAIRKIEVIDFPAFIVVDDKGNDFFEEL' A
#
# COMPACT_ATOMS: atom_id res chain seq x y z
N CYS A 1 -7.63 12.78 -4.35
CA CYS A 1 -7.86 12.67 -2.89
C CYS A 1 -8.78 13.77 -2.35
N GLN A 2 -8.50 15.04 -2.67
CA GLN A 2 -9.23 16.24 -2.23
C GLN A 2 -10.77 16.11 -2.13
N LYS A 3 -11.46 15.67 -3.20
CA LYS A 3 -12.93 15.61 -3.25
C LYS A 3 -13.56 14.70 -2.18
N HIS A 4 -12.85 13.65 -1.76
CA HIS A 4 -13.42 12.57 -0.93
C HIS A 4 -12.69 12.38 0.41
N GLY A 5 -11.74 13.25 0.76
CA GLY A 5 -10.98 13.12 2.01
C GLY A 5 -10.02 11.92 2.05
N GLY A 6 -9.55 11.46 0.90
CA GLY A 6 -8.66 10.29 0.79
C GLY A 6 -7.17 10.63 0.93
N PHE A 7 -6.32 9.61 1.05
CA PHE A 7 -4.86 9.73 1.08
C PHE A 7 -4.23 8.65 0.21
N TYR A 8 -3.11 8.97 -0.44
CA TYR A 8 -2.26 7.99 -1.10
C TYR A 8 -0.95 7.86 -0.33
N LEU A 9 -0.68 6.64 0.15
CA LEU A 9 0.56 6.30 0.84
C LEU A 9 1.49 5.54 -0.11
N GLY A 10 2.64 6.14 -0.42
CA GLY A 10 3.66 5.52 -1.25
C GLY A 10 4.65 4.72 -0.40
N SER A 11 4.77 3.42 -0.67
CA SER A 11 5.84 2.60 -0.10
C SER A 11 7.06 2.55 -1.03
N ILE A 12 8.19 2.07 -0.51
CA ILE A 12 9.42 1.94 -1.28
C ILE A 12 9.31 0.72 -2.21
N GLY A 13 9.46 0.94 -3.51
CA GLY A 13 9.55 -0.12 -4.50
C GLY A 13 10.91 -0.82 -4.48
N GLY A 14 10.92 -2.15 -4.57
CA GLY A 14 12.16 -2.96 -4.64
C GLY A 14 12.42 -3.92 -3.46
N PRO A 15 12.37 -3.50 -2.18
CA PRO A 15 12.78 -4.32 -1.04
C PRO A 15 11.72 -5.35 -0.59
N ALA A 16 11.11 -6.07 -1.54
CA ALA A 16 9.98 -6.97 -1.28
C ALA A 16 10.32 -8.09 -0.28
N ALA A 17 11.52 -8.68 -0.35
CA ALA A 17 11.95 -9.72 0.58
C ALA A 17 12.03 -9.21 2.03
N VAL A 18 12.56 -8.00 2.22
CA VAL A 18 12.65 -7.37 3.55
C VAL A 18 11.26 -7.05 4.08
N LEU A 19 10.36 -6.51 3.24
CA LEU A 19 8.98 -6.24 3.63
C LEU A 19 8.22 -7.52 4.01
N ALA A 20 8.38 -8.59 3.23
CA ALA A 20 7.76 -9.88 3.50
C ALA A 20 8.22 -10.48 4.83
N GLN A 21 9.52 -10.41 5.12
CA GLN A 21 10.09 -10.95 6.36
C GLN A 21 9.76 -10.09 7.59
N SER A 22 9.92 -8.78 7.47
CA SER A 22 9.92 -7.87 8.62
C SER A 22 8.56 -7.27 8.91
N ASN A 23 7.71 -7.05 7.90
CA ASN A 23 6.51 -6.24 8.05
C ASN A 23 5.20 -7.00 7.83
N ILE A 24 5.16 -8.00 6.95
CA ILE A 24 3.94 -8.79 6.69
C ILE A 24 3.86 -9.95 7.70
N LYS A 25 2.80 -9.98 8.51
CA LYS A 25 2.61 -10.96 9.60
C LYS A 25 1.58 -12.03 9.28
N LYS A 26 0.64 -11.72 8.39
CA LYS A 26 -0.39 -12.66 7.95
C LYS A 26 -0.84 -12.31 6.54
N VAL A 27 -1.21 -13.33 5.77
CA VAL A 27 -1.80 -13.21 4.44
C VAL A 27 -2.95 -14.21 4.33
N ASP A 28 -4.17 -13.70 4.24
CA ASP A 28 -5.38 -14.50 4.01
C ASP A 28 -5.93 -14.22 2.60
N LEU A 29 -6.33 -15.27 1.88
CA LEU A 29 -7.12 -15.15 0.66
C LEU A 29 -8.57 -14.81 1.02
N ILE A 30 -9.14 -13.78 0.41
CA ILE A 30 -10.50 -13.30 0.72
C ILE A 30 -11.47 -13.59 -0.41
N ASP A 31 -11.07 -13.35 -1.66
CA ASP A 31 -11.96 -13.50 -2.82
C ASP A 31 -11.15 -13.66 -4.12
N PHE A 32 -11.80 -14.17 -5.18
CA PHE A 32 -11.25 -14.37 -6.53
C PHE A 32 -9.98 -15.23 -6.59
N GLU A 33 -10.03 -16.43 -5.99
CA GLU A 33 -8.89 -17.38 -5.94
C GLU A 33 -8.30 -17.70 -7.32
N ASP A 34 -9.15 -17.77 -8.34
CA ASP A 34 -8.80 -18.08 -9.72
C ASP A 34 -7.85 -17.05 -10.35
N LEU A 35 -7.82 -15.82 -9.83
CA LEU A 35 -6.87 -14.77 -10.26
C LEU A 35 -5.45 -14.97 -9.68
N GLY A 36 -5.23 -16.00 -8.85
CA GLY A 36 -3.91 -16.39 -8.35
C GLY A 36 -3.22 -15.30 -7.54
N MET A 37 -2.15 -14.71 -8.09
CA MET A 37 -1.40 -13.65 -7.39
C MET A 37 -2.14 -12.31 -7.35
N GLU A 38 -3.13 -12.11 -8.23
CA GLU A 38 -3.96 -10.90 -8.33
C GLU A 38 -5.23 -10.96 -7.46
N ALA A 39 -5.48 -12.09 -6.79
CA ALA A 39 -6.64 -12.29 -5.91
C ALA A 39 -6.70 -11.27 -4.76
N ILE A 40 -7.90 -11.02 -4.21
CA ILE A 40 -8.06 -10.13 -3.06
C ILE A 40 -7.47 -10.80 -1.81
N ARG A 41 -6.49 -10.14 -1.19
CA ARG A 41 -5.80 -10.61 0.01
C ARG A 41 -5.99 -9.65 1.16
N LYS A 42 -6.30 -10.19 2.34
CA LYS A 42 -6.22 -9.45 3.59
C LYS A 42 -4.86 -9.72 4.21
N ILE A 43 -4.12 -8.66 4.47
CA ILE A 43 -2.80 -8.74 5.10
C ILE A 43 -2.81 -8.02 6.44
N GLU A 44 -2.07 -8.57 7.40
CA GLU A 44 -1.77 -7.92 8.67
C GLU A 44 -0.33 -7.44 8.63
N VAL A 45 -0.09 -6.16 8.88
CA VAL A 45 1.23 -5.54 8.79
C VAL A 45 1.62 -4.82 10.09
N ILE A 46 2.92 -4.81 10.37
CA ILE A 46 3.52 -4.07 11.50
C ILE A 46 4.68 -3.23 10.95
N ASP A 47 4.77 -1.97 11.41
CA ASP A 47 5.84 -1.02 11.08
C ASP A 47 6.10 -0.85 9.57
N PHE A 48 5.05 -0.92 8.74
CA PHE A 48 5.17 -0.87 7.28
C PHE A 48 5.51 0.54 6.79
N PRO A 49 6.67 0.77 6.13
CA PRO A 49 7.11 2.11 5.79
C PRO A 49 6.33 2.68 4.59
N ALA A 50 5.88 3.92 4.72
CA ALA A 50 5.26 4.70 3.66
C ALA A 50 5.39 6.20 3.88
N PHE A 51 5.21 6.97 2.79
CA PHE A 51 5.10 8.43 2.78
C PHE A 51 3.69 8.85 2.34
N ILE A 52 3.20 9.98 2.84
CA ILE A 52 2.03 10.62 2.23
C ILE A 52 2.50 11.23 0.91
N VAL A 53 2.01 10.66 -0.20
CA VAL A 53 2.31 11.14 -1.55
C VAL A 53 1.24 12.12 -2.02
N VAL A 54 -0.03 11.79 -1.82
CA VAL A 54 -1.15 12.70 -2.11
C VAL A 54 -2.00 12.83 -0.86
N ASP A 55 -2.31 14.07 -0.49
CA ASP A 55 -3.16 14.37 0.66
C ASP A 55 -4.61 14.68 0.28
N ASP A 56 -5.44 14.89 1.31
CA ASP A 56 -6.85 15.23 1.20
C ASP A 56 -7.12 16.70 0.85
N LYS A 57 -6.09 17.50 0.56
CA LYS A 57 -6.20 18.94 0.30
C LYS A 57 -5.87 19.31 -1.14
N GLY A 58 -5.41 18.34 -1.93
CA GLY A 58 -5.06 18.53 -3.34
C GLY A 58 -3.56 18.69 -3.56
N ASN A 59 -2.73 18.36 -2.57
CA ASN A 59 -1.28 18.37 -2.72
C ASN A 59 -0.79 17.00 -3.24
N ASP A 60 0.17 17.03 -4.16
CA ASP A 60 0.91 15.86 -4.65
C ASP A 60 2.42 16.08 -4.50
N PHE A 61 3.11 15.12 -3.87
CA PHE A 61 4.55 15.15 -3.63
C PHE A 61 5.38 15.26 -4.93
N PHE A 62 4.87 14.75 -6.05
CA PHE A 62 5.60 14.69 -7.31
C PHE A 62 5.27 15.82 -8.30
N GLU A 63 4.32 16.71 -7.98
CA GLU A 63 3.84 17.74 -8.92
C GLU A 63 4.89 18.81 -9.30
N GLU A 64 5.90 19.04 -8.47
CA GLU A 64 6.93 20.08 -8.65
C GLU A 64 8.31 19.54 -9.08
N LEU A 65 8.39 18.30 -9.57
CA LEU A 65 9.63 17.65 -10.01
C LEU A 65 9.95 17.82 -11.50
#